data_AF-A0A955AUM3-F1
#
_entry.id   AF-A0A955AUM3-F1
#
_cell.length_a   1.000
_cell.length_b   1.000
_cell.length_c   1.000
_cell.angle_alpha   90.00
_cell.angle_beta   90.00
_cell.angle_gamma   90.00
#
_symmetry.space_group_name_H-M   'P 1'
#
loop_
_entity.id
_entity.type
_entity.pdbx_description
1 polymer ?
#
loop_
_entity_poly.entity_id
_entity_poly.type
_entity_poly.pdbx_seq_one_letter_code
_entity_poly.pdbx_strand_id
1 'polypeptide(L)'
;MGPDSDRVDWVQRILAFTVLATLAWTMSRNSPDPDLWGHVQYGRDAWAEGLAFSNTYSYTAPGFRWINHENIAELAMAWAVQYWGPSGVLLAKCAMGVFVLWLMMRIVGRQLRSAMFTYGVTLLVAVNLMLFWNLRPHVFSYFYLGLMLPGLLWCFPSRLAMPIDTASNANPPSV
;
A
#
# COMPACT_ATOMS: atom_id res chain seq x y z
N MET A 1 24.36 -24.66 -19.95
CA MET A 1 23.03 -24.50 -19.31
C MET A 1 22.50 -25.90 -19.05
N GLY A 2 22.37 -26.27 -17.78
CA GLY A 2 21.89 -27.61 -17.40
C GLY A 2 20.37 -27.59 -17.23
N PRO A 3 19.70 -28.77 -17.24
CA PRO A 3 18.23 -28.88 -17.12
C PRO A 3 17.63 -28.18 -15.88
N ASP A 4 18.43 -27.90 -14.86
CA ASP A 4 18.00 -27.15 -13.67
C ASP A 4 17.84 -25.63 -13.91
N SER A 5 18.61 -25.02 -14.82
CA SER A 5 18.47 -23.58 -15.10
C SER A 5 17.14 -23.27 -15.78
N ASP A 6 16.71 -24.13 -16.69
CA ASP A 6 15.46 -23.95 -17.45
C ASP A 6 14.25 -24.11 -16.54
N ARG A 7 14.30 -25.05 -15.58
CA ARG A 7 13.25 -25.25 -14.58
C ARG A 7 13.08 -24.01 -13.71
N VAL A 8 14.18 -23.43 -13.23
CA VAL A 8 14.16 -22.21 -12.40
C VAL A 8 13.59 -21.03 -13.20
N ASP A 9 13.91 -20.92 -14.49
CA ASP A 9 13.43 -19.84 -15.35
C ASP A 9 11.90 -19.92 -15.60
N TRP A 10 11.37 -21.11 -15.88
CA TRP A 10 9.92 -21.31 -16.05
C TRP A 10 9.13 -21.05 -14.76
N VAL A 11 9.63 -21.49 -13.61
CA VAL A 11 9.00 -21.22 -12.31
C VAL A 11 8.92 -19.71 -12.05
N GLN A 12 9.98 -18.96 -12.34
CA GLN A 12 9.98 -17.51 -12.18
C GLN A 12 8.96 -16.82 -13.10
N ARG A 13 8.85 -17.26 -14.37
CA ARG A 13 7.86 -16.72 -15.31
C ARG A 13 6.43 -17.00 -14.85
N ILE A 14 6.15 -18.20 -14.35
CA ILE A 14 4.86 -18.56 -13.78
C ILE A 14 4.55 -17.66 -12.59
N LEU A 15 5.47 -17.51 -11.64
CA LEU A 15 5.27 -16.65 -10.47
C LEU A 15 5.04 -15.19 -10.85
N ALA A 16 5.82 -14.65 -11.79
CA ALA A 16 5.64 -13.29 -12.29
C ALA A 16 4.26 -13.10 -12.94
N PHE A 17 3.84 -14.06 -13.76
CA PHE A 17 2.50 -14.08 -14.34
C PHE A 17 1.41 -14.13 -13.26
N THR A 18 1.57 -14.99 -12.24
CA THR A 18 0.61 -15.08 -11.12
C THR A 18 0.51 -13.76 -10.37
N VAL A 19 1.63 -13.09 -10.07
CA VAL A 19 1.62 -11.76 -9.43
C VAL A 19 0.83 -10.75 -10.27
N LEU A 20 1.09 -10.70 -11.59
CA LEU A 20 0.39 -9.79 -12.49
C LEU A 20 -1.12 -10.11 -12.59
N ALA A 21 -1.47 -11.39 -12.67
CA ALA A 21 -2.86 -11.83 -12.72
C ALA A 21 -3.61 -11.50 -11.41
N THR A 22 -2.99 -11.74 -10.25
CA THR A 22 -3.55 -11.38 -8.94
C THR A 22 -3.70 -9.87 -8.81
N LEU A 23 -2.72 -9.08 -9.24
CA LEU A 23 -2.82 -7.62 -9.25
C LEU A 23 -3.99 -7.16 -10.14
N ALA A 24 -4.08 -7.66 -11.38
CA ALA A 24 -5.16 -7.32 -12.29
C ALA A 24 -6.54 -7.67 -11.71
N TRP A 25 -6.67 -8.85 -11.11
CA TRP A 25 -7.89 -9.30 -10.43
C TRP A 25 -8.24 -8.42 -9.22
N THR A 26 -7.25 -8.04 -8.42
CA THR A 26 -7.46 -7.17 -7.24
C THR A 26 -7.93 -5.79 -7.65
N MET A 27 -7.33 -5.23 -8.71
CA MET A 27 -7.67 -3.89 -9.22
C MET A 27 -9.03 -3.88 -9.94
N SER A 28 -9.41 -4.98 -10.61
CA SER A 28 -10.68 -5.08 -11.33
C SER A 28 -11.92 -5.13 -10.42
N ARG A 29 -11.72 -5.45 -9.13
CA ARG A 29 -12.80 -5.40 -8.13
C ARG A 29 -13.27 -3.97 -7.94
N ASN A 30 -14.44 -3.67 -8.50
CA ASN A 30 -15.09 -2.36 -8.44
C ASN A 30 -16.46 -2.47 -7.74
N SER A 31 -16.49 -3.07 -6.55
CA SER A 31 -17.69 -3.00 -5.70
C SER A 31 -17.65 -1.64 -4.98
N PRO A 32 -18.61 -0.74 -5.24
CA PRO A 32 -18.65 0.55 -4.56
C PRO A 32 -18.97 0.31 -3.09
N ASP A 33 -18.03 0.71 -2.24
CA ASP A 33 -18.21 0.66 -0.80
C ASP A 33 -19.36 1.60 -0.39
N PRO A 34 -20.24 1.22 0.56
CA PRO A 34 -21.34 2.07 0.99
C PRO A 34 -20.90 3.47 1.46
N ASP A 35 -19.68 3.58 2.02
CA ASP A 35 -19.17 4.81 2.60
C ASP A 35 -18.45 5.71 1.56
N LEU A 36 -18.17 5.20 0.35
CA LEU A 36 -17.41 5.89 -0.69
C LEU A 36 -17.96 7.30 -0.98
N TRP A 37 -19.27 7.39 -1.24
CA TRP A 37 -19.88 8.66 -1.61
C TRP A 37 -20.00 9.61 -0.43
N GLY A 38 -20.04 9.09 0.81
CA GLY A 38 -19.91 9.90 2.02
C GLY A 38 -18.56 10.61 2.04
N HIS A 39 -17.45 9.88 1.88
CA HIS A 39 -16.11 10.47 1.85
C HIS A 39 -15.91 11.50 0.72
N VAL A 40 -16.46 11.22 -0.47
CA VAL A 40 -16.44 12.19 -1.59
C VAL A 40 -17.22 13.45 -1.22
N GLN A 41 -18.38 13.30 -0.58
CA GLN A 41 -19.20 14.45 -0.17
C GLN A 41 -18.49 15.26 0.92
N TYR A 42 -17.94 14.61 1.95
CA TYR A 42 -17.20 15.28 3.02
C TYR A 42 -16.03 16.10 2.48
N GLY A 43 -15.31 15.58 1.48
CA GLY A 43 -14.24 16.32 0.81
C GLY A 43 -14.75 17.52 0.00
N ARG A 44 -15.94 17.43 -0.63
CA ARG A 44 -16.56 18.56 -1.35
C ARG A 44 -16.99 19.65 -0.39
N ASP A 45 -17.60 19.28 0.73
CA ASP A 45 -18.01 20.23 1.77
C ASP A 45 -16.77 20.91 2.36
N ALA A 46 -15.69 20.14 2.59
CA ALA A 46 -14.42 20.68 3.05
C ALA A 46 -13.79 21.68 2.06
N TRP A 47 -13.92 21.46 0.75
CA TRP A 47 -13.49 22.43 -0.27
C TRP A 47 -14.35 23.70 -0.30
N ALA A 48 -15.66 23.58 -0.05
CA ALA A 48 -16.61 24.68 -0.16
C ALA A 48 -16.70 25.55 1.12
N GLU A 49 -16.70 24.91 2.28
CA GLU A 49 -17.04 25.51 3.58
C GLU A 49 -15.89 25.41 4.60
N GLY A 50 -14.85 24.63 4.29
CA GLY A 50 -13.77 24.31 5.22
C GLY A 50 -14.03 23.04 6.03
N LEU A 51 -13.06 22.66 6.87
CA LEU A 51 -13.15 21.42 7.65
C LEU A 51 -14.31 21.46 8.65
N ALA A 52 -15.19 20.47 8.59
CA ALA A 52 -16.32 20.36 9.50
C ALA A 52 -15.87 20.03 10.93
N PHE A 53 -16.38 20.77 11.91
CA PHE A 53 -16.15 20.52 13.34
C PHE A 53 -17.26 19.67 14.00
N SER A 54 -18.37 19.47 13.30
CA SER A 54 -19.56 18.76 13.77
C SER A 54 -20.08 17.78 12.73
N ASN A 55 -20.76 16.72 13.19
CA ASN A 55 -21.38 15.71 12.34
C ASN A 55 -22.64 16.24 11.66
N THR A 56 -22.54 16.57 10.38
CA THR A 56 -23.68 17.07 9.58
C THR A 56 -24.53 15.94 8.99
N TYR A 57 -23.94 14.76 8.79
CA TYR A 57 -24.57 13.62 8.10
C TYR A 57 -24.95 12.45 9.03
N SER A 58 -24.80 12.60 10.35
CA SER A 58 -25.19 11.56 11.31
C SER A 58 -26.68 11.62 11.62
N TYR A 59 -27.38 10.50 11.45
CA TYR A 59 -28.80 10.38 11.80
C TYR A 59 -29.05 10.43 13.31
N THR A 60 -28.19 9.78 14.10
CA THR A 60 -28.38 9.65 15.56
C THR A 60 -27.68 10.73 16.37
N ALA A 61 -26.69 11.42 15.80
CA ALA A 61 -25.89 12.43 16.50
C ALA A 61 -25.64 13.69 15.63
N PRO A 62 -26.70 14.34 15.11
CA PRO A 62 -26.54 15.56 14.34
C PRO A 62 -25.93 16.67 15.22
N GLY A 63 -24.96 17.41 14.68
CA GLY A 63 -24.30 18.52 15.37
C GLY A 63 -23.28 18.10 16.45
N PHE A 64 -23.13 16.80 16.73
CA PHE A 64 -22.13 16.32 17.69
C PHE A 64 -20.70 16.57 17.17
N ARG A 65 -19.73 16.79 18.06
CA ARG A 65 -18.33 17.05 17.67
C ARG A 65 -17.81 15.93 16.76
N TRP A 66 -17.23 16.31 15.64
CA TRP A 66 -16.60 15.41 14.68
C TRP A 66 -15.10 15.67 14.59
N ILE A 67 -14.30 14.63 14.82
CA ILE A 67 -12.84 14.67 14.62
C ILE A 67 -12.53 13.74 13.47
N ASN A 68 -12.55 14.29 12.27
CA ASN A 68 -12.23 13.55 11.08
C ASN A 68 -10.70 13.41 10.95
N HIS A 69 -10.22 12.19 10.73
CA HIS A 69 -8.80 11.88 10.51
C HIS A 69 -8.49 11.53 9.05
N GLU A 70 -9.50 11.57 8.17
CA GLU A 70 -9.42 11.17 6.77
C GLU A 70 -9.45 12.39 5.81
N ASN A 71 -9.41 13.62 6.33
CA ASN A 71 -9.60 14.87 5.56
C ASN A 71 -8.78 14.97 4.27
N ILE A 72 -7.47 14.64 4.31
CA ILE A 72 -6.61 14.75 3.12
C ILE A 72 -7.03 13.77 2.03
N ALA A 73 -7.39 12.54 2.43
CA ALA A 73 -7.86 11.54 1.50
C ALA A 73 -9.21 11.95 0.90
N GLU A 74 -10.12 12.49 1.71
CA GLU A 74 -11.43 12.97 1.26
C GLU A 74 -11.31 14.15 0.30
N LEU A 75 -10.44 15.13 0.59
CA LEU A 75 -10.13 16.24 -0.31
C LEU A 75 -9.58 15.74 -1.66
N ALA A 76 -8.69 14.75 -1.65
CA ALA A 76 -8.13 14.15 -2.86
C ALA A 76 -9.19 13.34 -3.64
N MET A 77 -10.08 12.62 -2.96
CA MET A 77 -11.19 11.89 -3.57
C MET A 77 -12.20 12.85 -4.20
N ALA A 78 -12.60 13.91 -3.48
CA ALA A 78 -13.49 14.95 -3.99
C ALA A 78 -12.91 15.62 -5.24
N TRP A 79 -11.62 15.99 -5.21
CA TRP A 79 -10.91 16.54 -6.35
C TRP A 79 -10.90 15.57 -7.54
N ALA A 80 -10.55 14.30 -7.31
CA ALA A 80 -10.54 13.30 -8.38
C ALA A 80 -11.93 13.14 -9.02
N VAL A 81 -13.00 13.10 -8.22
CA VAL A 81 -14.37 13.02 -8.75
C VAL A 81 -14.77 14.30 -9.49
N GLN A 82 -14.37 15.48 -9.00
CA GLN A 82 -14.73 16.75 -9.62
C GLN A 82 -14.16 16.89 -11.03
N TYR A 83 -12.91 16.48 -11.26
CA TYR A 83 -12.23 16.67 -12.54
C TYR A 83 -12.32 15.45 -13.48
N TRP A 84 -12.39 14.24 -12.93
CA TRP A 84 -12.30 13.00 -13.70
C TRP A 84 -13.52 12.10 -13.52
N GLY A 85 -14.51 12.52 -12.72
CA GLY A 85 -15.67 11.71 -12.37
C GLY A 85 -15.32 10.51 -11.48
N PRO A 86 -16.26 9.57 -11.29
CA PRO A 86 -16.07 8.38 -10.47
C PRO A 86 -14.86 7.53 -10.88
N SER A 87 -14.55 7.51 -12.18
CA SER A 87 -13.39 6.81 -12.74
C SER A 87 -12.06 7.39 -12.25
N GLY A 88 -11.99 8.67 -11.88
CA GLY A 88 -10.79 9.29 -11.30
C GLY A 88 -10.31 8.59 -10.04
N VAL A 89 -11.23 8.29 -9.11
CA VAL A 89 -10.89 7.60 -7.86
C VAL A 89 -10.52 6.14 -8.12
N LEU A 90 -11.17 5.50 -9.09
CA LEU A 90 -10.82 4.15 -9.52
C LEU A 90 -9.40 4.09 -10.10
N LEU A 91 -9.05 5.04 -10.98
CA LEU A 91 -7.71 5.15 -11.55
C LEU A 91 -6.67 5.41 -10.48
N ALA A 92 -6.96 6.28 -9.51
CA ALA A 92 -6.08 6.54 -8.37
C ALA A 92 -5.85 5.26 -7.54
N LYS A 93 -6.91 4.51 -7.21
CA LYS A 93 -6.82 3.21 -6.52
C LYS A 93 -5.91 2.23 -7.26
N CYS A 94 -6.07 2.14 -8.57
CA CYS A 94 -5.28 1.26 -9.42
C CYS A 94 -3.81 1.69 -9.45
N ALA A 95 -3.54 2.98 -9.67
CA ALA A 95 -2.19 3.54 -9.70
C ALA A 95 -1.46 3.32 -8.37
N MET A 96 -2.12 3.56 -7.24
CA MET A 96 -1.55 3.32 -5.92
C MET A 96 -1.25 1.84 -5.68
N GLY A 97 -2.15 0.93 -6.07
CA GLY A 97 -1.95 -0.52 -5.90
C GLY A 97 -0.77 -1.05 -6.71
N VAL A 98 -0.68 -0.64 -7.98
CA VAL A 98 0.46 -0.94 -8.86
C VAL A 98 1.75 -0.38 -8.27
N PHE A 99 1.71 0.86 -7.80
CA PHE A 99 2.89 1.52 -7.22
C PHE A 99 3.39 0.81 -5.96
N VAL A 100 2.51 0.46 -5.03
CA VAL A 100 2.88 -0.26 -3.79
C VAL A 100 3.54 -1.60 -4.13
N LEU A 101 2.96 -2.39 -5.04
CA LEU A 101 3.54 -3.68 -5.42
C LEU A 101 4.85 -3.52 -6.19
N TRP A 102 4.96 -2.52 -7.07
CA TRP A 102 6.22 -2.18 -7.73
C TRP A 102 7.31 -1.83 -6.72
N LEU A 103 7.00 -0.98 -5.75
CA LEU A 103 7.94 -0.56 -4.71
C LEU A 103 8.40 -1.76 -3.87
N MET A 104 7.48 -2.65 -3.50
CA MET A 104 7.81 -3.88 -2.78
C MET A 104 8.72 -4.80 -3.59
N MET A 105 8.41 -5.05 -4.87
CA MET A 105 9.29 -5.83 -5.76
C MET A 105 10.69 -5.24 -5.83
N ARG A 106 10.82 -3.92 -5.92
CA ARG A 106 12.12 -3.22 -5.96
C ARG A 106 12.90 -3.37 -4.66
N ILE A 107 12.23 -3.26 -3.50
CA ILE A 107 12.88 -3.36 -2.19
C ILE A 107 13.30 -4.80 -1.90
N VAL A 108 12.36 -5.74 -2.02
CA VAL A 108 12.59 -7.16 -1.73
C VAL A 108 13.63 -7.74 -2.68
N GLY A 109 13.57 -7.39 -3.97
CA GLY A 109 14.55 -7.84 -4.97
C GLY A 109 15.99 -7.38 -4.66
N ARG A 110 16.16 -6.21 -4.04
CA ARG A 110 17.47 -5.73 -3.59
C ARG A 110 17.99 -6.47 -2.35
N GLN A 111 17.09 -6.90 -1.47
CA GLN A 111 17.45 -7.55 -0.20
C GLN A 111 17.68 -9.06 -0.33
N LEU A 112 16.73 -9.79 -0.93
CA LEU A 112 16.75 -11.25 -0.92
C LEU A 112 17.67 -11.86 -1.99
N ARG A 113 18.06 -11.09 -3.01
CA ARG A 113 18.90 -11.54 -4.15
C ARG A 113 18.43 -12.85 -4.81
N SER A 114 17.16 -13.22 -4.62
CA SER A 114 16.52 -14.40 -5.19
C SER A 114 15.17 -14.01 -5.79
N ALA A 115 15.03 -14.22 -7.09
CA ALA A 115 13.81 -13.90 -7.83
C ALA A 115 12.61 -14.70 -7.33
N MET A 116 12.80 -15.99 -7.01
CA MET A 116 11.74 -16.86 -6.50
C MET A 116 11.14 -16.32 -5.19
N PHE A 117 11.98 -15.97 -4.22
CA PHE A 117 11.49 -15.40 -2.95
C PHE A 117 10.87 -14.02 -3.15
N THR A 118 11.44 -13.20 -4.05
CA THR A 118 10.89 -11.88 -4.36
C THR A 118 9.47 -11.98 -4.91
N TYR A 119 9.24 -12.83 -5.90
CA TYR A 119 7.90 -13.04 -6.45
C TYR A 119 6.96 -13.71 -5.44
N GLY A 120 7.45 -14.69 -4.66
CA GLY A 120 6.65 -15.37 -3.64
C GLY A 120 6.13 -14.41 -2.56
N VAL A 121 7.00 -13.54 -2.01
CA VAL A 121 6.61 -12.52 -1.03
C VAL A 121 5.68 -11.48 -1.65
N THR A 122 5.96 -11.03 -2.88
CA THR A 122 5.10 -10.07 -3.59
C THR A 122 3.72 -10.66 -3.84
N LEU A 123 3.63 -11.94 -4.21
CA LEU A 123 2.37 -12.63 -4.41
C LEU A 123 1.55 -12.72 -3.12
N LEU A 124 2.19 -13.07 -2.00
CA LEU A 124 1.55 -13.09 -0.69
C LEU A 124 0.89 -11.74 -0.38
N VAL A 125 1.62 -10.65 -0.63
CA VAL A 125 1.11 -9.30 -0.39
C VAL A 125 -0.04 -8.97 -1.35
N ALA A 126 0.11 -9.25 -2.65
CA ALA A 126 -0.93 -9.02 -3.65
C ALA A 126 -2.25 -9.73 -3.29
N VAL A 127 -2.19 -10.96 -2.78
CA VAL A 127 -3.37 -11.70 -2.30
C VAL A 127 -3.99 -11.02 -1.08
N ASN A 128 -3.18 -10.55 -0.12
CA ASN A 128 -3.70 -9.87 1.07
C ASN A 128 -4.36 -8.53 0.75
N LEU A 129 -3.87 -7.79 -0.25
CA LEU A 129 -4.51 -6.56 -0.71
C LEU A 129 -5.98 -6.79 -1.12
N MET A 130 -6.34 -7.97 -1.63
CA MET A 130 -7.71 -8.28 -2.08
C MET A 130 -8.80 -8.10 -1.02
N LEU A 131 -8.44 -8.22 0.27
CA LEU A 131 -9.38 -8.12 1.38
C LEU A 131 -9.73 -6.67 1.72
N PHE A 132 -8.78 -5.74 1.57
CA PHE A 132 -8.90 -4.37 2.07
C PHE A 132 -8.56 -3.29 1.02
N TRP A 133 -8.53 -3.61 -0.28
CA TRP A 133 -8.28 -2.63 -1.35
C TRP A 133 -9.58 -2.08 -1.97
N ASN A 134 -10.47 -1.57 -1.11
CA ASN A 134 -11.73 -0.94 -1.50
C ASN A 134 -11.57 0.58 -1.66
N LEU A 135 -12.52 1.26 -2.31
CA LEU A 135 -12.48 2.71 -2.49
C LEU A 135 -12.85 3.44 -1.17
N ARG A 136 -11.94 3.37 -0.20
CA ARG A 136 -12.00 4.06 1.09
C ARG A 136 -10.72 4.85 1.34
N PRO A 137 -10.74 5.85 2.24
CA PRO A 137 -9.54 6.59 2.60
C PRO A 137 -8.35 5.73 3.06
N HIS A 138 -8.59 4.53 3.61
CA HIS A 138 -7.50 3.63 4.02
C HIS A 138 -6.53 3.23 2.90
N VAL A 139 -6.90 3.34 1.62
CA VAL A 139 -5.98 3.05 0.49
C VAL A 139 -4.80 4.01 0.52
N PHE A 140 -5.05 5.27 0.89
CA PHE A 140 -4.02 6.26 1.10
C PHE A 140 -3.09 5.85 2.25
N SER A 141 -3.62 5.29 3.35
CA SER A 141 -2.80 4.80 4.47
C SER A 141 -1.82 3.71 4.04
N TYR A 142 -2.27 2.72 3.25
CA TYR A 142 -1.37 1.70 2.71
C TYR A 142 -0.32 2.29 1.76
N PHE A 143 -0.72 3.22 0.90
CA PHE A 143 0.18 3.90 -0.02
C PHE A 143 1.27 4.69 0.73
N TYR A 144 0.89 5.52 1.70
CA TYR A 144 1.83 6.31 2.49
C TYR A 144 2.67 5.45 3.42
N LEU A 145 2.14 4.36 3.98
CA LEU A 145 2.94 3.38 4.72
C LEU A 145 4.01 2.75 3.80
N GLY A 146 3.62 2.35 2.59
CA GLY A 146 4.53 1.81 1.58
C GLY A 146 5.65 2.78 1.20
N LEU A 147 5.38 4.09 1.18
CA LEU A 147 6.38 5.14 0.98
C LEU A 147 7.23 5.41 2.23
N MET A 148 6.61 5.41 3.41
CA MET A 148 7.25 5.74 4.68
C MET A 148 8.34 4.73 5.03
N LEU A 149 8.10 3.43 4.83
CA LEU A 149 9.07 2.38 5.16
C LEU A 149 10.43 2.55 4.44
N PRO A 150 10.52 2.63 3.11
CA PRO A 150 11.79 2.90 2.43
C PRO A 150 12.33 4.29 2.74
N GLY A 151 11.48 5.30 2.96
CA GLY A 151 11.91 6.63 3.40
C GLY A 151 12.64 6.60 4.75
N LEU A 152 12.11 5.84 5.72
CA LEU A 152 12.76 5.63 7.02
C LEU A 152 14.07 4.87 6.88
N LEU A 153 14.13 3.82 6.04
CA LEU A 153 15.37 3.09 5.78
C LEU A 153 16.43 3.98 5.13
N TRP A 154 16.02 4.93 4.29
CA TRP A 154 16.91 5.90 3.68
C TRP A 154 17.43 6.93 4.69
N CYS A 155 16.57 7.43 5.58
CA CYS A 155 16.96 8.39 6.63
C CYS A 155 17.78 7.75 7.77
N PHE A 156 17.56 6.47 8.07
CA PHE A 156 18.21 5.74 9.16
C PHE A 156 18.94 4.47 8.71
N PRO A 157 19.98 4.57 7.85
CA PRO A 157 20.66 3.39 7.32
C PRO A 157 21.38 2.54 8.39
N SER A 158 21.72 3.14 9.54
CA SER A 158 22.71 2.62 10.50
C SER A 158 22.15 1.90 11.73
N ARG A 159 20.83 1.66 11.85
CA ARG A 159 20.24 1.03 13.06
C ARG A 159 19.64 -0.38 12.90
N LEU A 160 19.64 -0.94 11.69
CA LEU A 160 19.19 -2.32 11.43
C LEU A 160 20.32 -3.28 11.03
N ALA A 161 21.53 -2.76 10.83
CA ALA A 161 22.74 -3.56 10.69
C ALA A 161 23.42 -3.69 12.07
N MET A 162 22.81 -4.41 13.01
CA MET A 162 23.64 -5.10 14.00
C MET A 162 24.11 -6.40 13.34
N PRO A 163 25.41 -6.58 13.08
CA PRO A 163 25.93 -7.90 12.79
C PRO A 163 25.63 -8.80 13.98
N ILE A 164 24.98 -9.93 13.73
CA ILE A 164 24.82 -10.99 14.74
C ILE A 164 26.20 -11.57 15.17
N ASP A 165 27.28 -11.19 14.49
CA ASP A 165 28.62 -11.76 14.66
C ASP A 165 29.55 -11.07 15.67
N THR A 166 29.17 -10.00 16.37
CA THR A 166 30.11 -9.37 17.33
C THR A 166 30.19 -10.02 18.70
N ALA A 167 29.50 -11.15 18.94
CA ALA A 167 29.52 -11.84 20.23
C ALA A 167 30.44 -13.09 20.31
N SER A 168 31.16 -13.47 19.25
CA SER A 168 31.93 -14.73 19.24
C SER A 168 33.46 -14.61 19.39
N ASN A 169 34.04 -13.41 19.40
CA ASN A 169 35.51 -13.22 19.41
C ASN A 169 36.08 -12.53 20.67
N ALA A 170 35.39 -12.60 21.81
CA ALA A 170 36.00 -12.23 23.09
C ALA A 170 36.77 -13.43 23.66
N ASN A 171 38.03 -13.58 23.26
CA ASN A 171 38.96 -14.47 23.95
C ASN A 171 39.15 -13.92 25.37
N PRO A 172 38.96 -14.70 26.45
CA PRO A 172 39.23 -14.22 27.80
C PRO A 172 40.74 -13.93 27.95
N PRO A 173 41.12 -12.88 28.70
CA PRO A 173 42.53 -12.58 28.94
C PRO A 173 43.16 -13.75 29.71
N SER A 174 44.27 -14.25 29.19
CA SER A 174 45.13 -15.22 29.87
C SER A 174 45.69 -14.59 31.14
N VAL A 175 45.29 -15.15 32.29
CA VAL A 175 45.96 -14.98 33.59
C VAL A 175 46.85 -16.19 33.82
#